data_AF-A0A967SKJ9-F1
#
_entry.id   AF-A0A967SKJ9-F1
#
_cell.length_a   1.000
_cell.length_b   1.000
_cell.length_c   1.000
_cell.angle_alpha   90.00
_cell.angle_beta   90.00
_cell.angle_gamma   90.00
#
_symmetry.space_group_name_H-M   'P 1'
#
loop_
_entity.id
_entity.type
_entity.pdbx_description
1 polymer ?
#
loop_
_entity_poly.entity_id
_entity_poly.type
_entity_poly.pdbx_seq_one_letter_code
_entity_poly.pdbx_strand_id
1 'polypeptide(L)'
;MLDYVSGGTVLKIEAEGDWSYADEEAARVGPGGDPRSPIPRDRLLNQRAPIGALVGKIGGSTASNGGVHEFVVGGYCVLEVPKDKGGALMLAMNNLTPPVDRHSGEIHVTMARYAPPTAPHPALHVAEPGPATND
;
A
#
# COMPACT_ATOMS: atom_id res chain seq x y z
N MET A 1 10.97 9.84 -11.75
CA MET A 1 9.62 9.29 -11.43
C MET A 1 9.64 7.80 -11.74
N LEU A 2 8.96 6.99 -10.94
CA LEU A 2 9.06 5.53 -10.96
C LEU A 2 7.88 4.91 -11.70
N ASP A 3 7.83 5.03 -13.02
CA ASP A 3 6.56 4.86 -13.74
C ASP A 3 6.19 3.40 -14.02
N TYR A 4 7.16 2.49 -14.05
CA TYR A 4 6.95 1.06 -14.35
C TYR A 4 7.80 0.15 -13.47
N VAL A 5 7.20 -0.87 -12.87
CA VAL A 5 7.91 -1.87 -12.04
C VAL A 5 7.82 -3.26 -12.68
N SER A 6 8.97 -3.91 -12.83
CA SER A 6 9.08 -5.28 -13.34
C SER A 6 8.82 -6.31 -12.24
N GLY A 7 8.30 -7.48 -12.63
CA GLY A 7 8.16 -8.62 -11.73
C GLY A 7 9.47 -9.07 -11.11
N GLY A 8 9.40 -9.57 -9.88
CA GLY A 8 10.55 -9.95 -9.05
C GLY A 8 11.28 -8.77 -8.41
N THR A 9 10.85 -7.52 -8.64
CA THR A 9 11.44 -6.36 -7.96
C THR A 9 10.94 -6.30 -6.52
N VAL A 10 11.83 -6.00 -5.57
CA VAL A 10 11.43 -5.59 -4.22
C VAL A 10 11.34 -4.06 -4.20
N LEU A 11 10.16 -3.54 -3.87
CA LEU A 11 9.93 -2.11 -3.70
C LEU A 11 9.91 -1.78 -2.21
N LYS A 12 10.63 -0.72 -1.83
CA LYS A 12 10.46 -0.03 -0.56
C LYS A 12 9.81 1.32 -0.83
N ILE A 13 8.75 1.62 -0.12
CA ILE A 13 7.99 2.87 -0.22
C ILE A 13 7.89 3.47 1.19
N GLU A 14 8.29 4.72 1.32
CA GLU A 14 8.19 5.53 2.53
C GLU A 14 7.37 6.77 2.21
N ALA A 15 6.46 7.13 3.11
CA ALA A 15 5.55 8.24 2.90
C ALA A 15 5.43 9.09 4.16
N GLU A 16 5.43 10.40 3.97
CA GLU A 16 5.31 11.41 5.03
C GLU A 16 4.48 12.61 4.58
N GLY A 17 4.12 13.47 5.53
CA GLY A 17 3.21 14.61 5.31
C GLY A 17 1.76 14.28 5.66
N ASP A 18 0.88 15.22 5.33
CA ASP A 18 -0.55 15.14 5.61
C ASP A 18 -1.37 15.64 4.42
N TRP A 19 -2.51 15.00 4.19
CA TRP A 19 -3.54 15.43 3.26
C TRP A 19 -4.92 15.33 3.91
N SER A 20 -5.94 15.87 3.26
CA SER A 20 -7.32 15.79 3.74
C SER A 20 -8.21 15.06 2.75
N TYR A 21 -9.00 14.10 3.25
CA TYR A 21 -10.00 13.38 2.45
C TYR A 21 -11.37 14.08 2.41
N ALA A 22 -11.55 15.18 3.15
CA ALA A 22 -12.75 16.01 3.13
C ALA A 22 -12.44 17.48 3.52
N ASP A 23 -13.43 18.36 3.43
CA ASP A 23 -13.33 19.80 3.72
C ASP A 23 -13.51 20.12 5.22
N GLU A 24 -12.87 19.32 6.08
CA GLU A 24 -12.95 19.44 7.54
C GLU A 24 -11.58 19.13 8.15
N GLU A 25 -11.17 19.86 9.18
CA GLU A 25 -9.86 19.64 9.84
C GLU A 25 -9.74 18.23 10.41
N ALA A 26 -10.85 17.64 10.88
CA ALA A 26 -10.89 16.27 11.37
C ALA A 26 -10.59 15.21 10.28
N ALA A 27 -10.67 15.58 9.00
CA ALA A 27 -10.35 14.73 7.87
C ALA A 27 -8.87 14.82 7.44
N ARG A 28 -8.07 15.66 8.12
CA ARG A 28 -6.63 15.74 7.91
C ARG A 28 -5.94 14.53 8.52
N VAL A 29 -5.22 13.79 7.69
CA VAL A 29 -4.57 12.53 8.06
C VAL A 29 -3.21 12.40 7.41
N GLY A 30 -2.33 11.67 8.10
CA GLY A 30 -1.12 11.16 7.49
C GLY A 30 -1.40 9.99 6.54
N PRO A 31 -0.36 9.36 5.99
CA PRO A 31 -0.49 8.32 4.96
C PRO A 31 -1.14 7.03 5.48
N GLY A 32 -1.31 6.87 6.79
CA GLY A 32 -2.05 5.76 7.40
C GLY A 32 -3.58 5.88 7.31
N GLY A 33 -4.12 7.05 6.99
CA GLY A 33 -5.56 7.32 6.93
C GLY A 33 -6.25 7.45 8.29
N ASP A 34 -7.58 7.56 8.29
CA ASP A 34 -8.41 7.63 9.50
C ASP A 34 -9.07 6.28 9.82
N PRO A 35 -8.53 5.49 10.76
CA PRO A 35 -9.14 4.21 11.16
C PRO A 35 -10.44 4.38 11.96
N ARG A 36 -10.76 5.58 12.44
CA ARG A 36 -11.96 5.87 13.26
C ARG A 36 -13.12 6.39 12.43
N SER A 37 -12.90 6.67 11.14
CA SER A 37 -13.93 7.14 10.24
C SER A 37 -15.10 6.15 10.20
N PRO A 38 -16.35 6.63 10.25
CA PRO A 38 -17.53 5.77 10.13
C PRO A 38 -17.75 5.26 8.69
N ILE A 39 -16.91 5.67 7.73
CA ILE A 39 -17.06 5.31 6.32
C ILE A 39 -16.74 3.82 6.11
N PRO A 40 -17.70 3.02 5.59
CA PRO A 40 -17.49 1.61 5.32
C PRO A 40 -16.39 1.35 4.28
N ARG A 41 -15.55 0.34 4.54
CA ARG A 41 -14.40 0.00 3.68
C ARG A 41 -14.80 -0.53 2.30
N ASP A 42 -15.96 -1.13 2.17
CA ASP A 42 -16.51 -1.64 0.90
C ASP A 42 -16.86 -0.52 -0.10
N ARG A 43 -16.92 0.72 0.37
CA ARG A 43 -17.12 1.92 -0.48
C ARG A 43 -15.81 2.59 -0.91
N LEU A 44 -14.67 2.08 -0.45
CA LEU A 44 -13.35 2.65 -0.72
C LEU A 44 -12.66 1.97 -1.91
N LEU A 45 -11.74 2.70 -2.54
CA LEU A 45 -10.89 2.18 -3.63
C LEU A 45 -10.15 0.89 -3.22
N ASN A 46 -9.69 0.81 -1.97
CA ASN A 46 -9.07 -0.37 -1.40
C ASN A 46 -9.74 -0.74 -0.08
N GLN A 47 -10.44 -1.87 -0.06
CA GLN A 47 -11.22 -2.34 1.09
C GLN A 47 -10.36 -2.79 2.28
N ARG A 48 -9.03 -2.92 2.10
CA ARG A 48 -8.09 -3.36 3.15
C ARG A 48 -7.50 -2.19 3.93
N ALA A 49 -7.71 -0.95 3.48
CA ALA A 49 -7.19 0.26 4.12
C ALA A 49 -8.33 1.19 4.59
N PRO A 50 -8.11 2.04 5.62
CA PRO A 50 -9.07 3.06 5.99
C PRO A 50 -9.12 4.18 4.94
N ILE A 51 -10.11 5.08 5.04
CA ILE A 51 -10.18 6.28 4.21
C ILE A 51 -8.96 7.18 4.46
N GLY A 52 -8.49 7.87 3.43
CA GLY A 52 -7.33 8.74 3.49
C GLY A 52 -5.98 8.03 3.53
N ALA A 53 -5.94 6.69 3.59
CA ALA A 53 -4.67 5.96 3.57
C ALA A 53 -4.00 6.01 2.19
N LEU A 54 -2.67 6.01 2.14
CA LEU A 54 -1.93 5.83 0.89
C LEU A 54 -2.04 4.37 0.45
N VAL A 55 -2.55 4.16 -0.76
CA VAL A 55 -2.71 2.84 -1.39
C VAL A 55 -2.05 2.83 -2.76
N GLY A 56 -1.67 1.64 -3.21
CA GLY A 56 -0.96 1.45 -4.46
C GLY A 56 -1.57 0.38 -5.34
N LYS A 57 -1.33 0.51 -6.64
CA LYS A 57 -1.65 -0.47 -7.67
C LYS A 57 -0.47 -0.62 -8.62
N ILE A 58 -0.11 -1.85 -8.97
CA ILE A 58 0.79 -2.17 -10.08
C ILE A 58 -0.03 -2.84 -11.20
N GLY A 59 0.09 -2.32 -12.42
CA GLY A 59 -0.60 -2.84 -13.60
C GLY A 59 -2.00 -2.24 -13.81
N GLY A 60 -2.80 -2.86 -14.69
CA GLY A 60 -4.15 -2.40 -14.99
C GLY A 60 -4.23 -1.15 -15.87
N SER A 61 -3.21 -0.91 -16.71
CA SER A 61 -3.34 0.00 -17.84
C SER A 61 -4.15 -0.69 -18.94
N THR A 62 -4.89 0.08 -19.76
CA THR A 62 -5.62 -0.45 -20.93
C THR A 62 -4.70 -1.17 -21.93
N ALA A 63 -3.38 -0.96 -21.83
CA ALA A 63 -2.36 -1.60 -22.66
C ALA A 63 -1.67 -2.82 -22.00
N SER A 64 -2.03 -3.23 -20.77
CA SER A 64 -1.35 -4.32 -20.07
C SER A 64 -2.23 -5.57 -19.93
N ASN A 65 -1.73 -6.71 -20.42
CA ASN A 65 -2.28 -8.05 -20.13
C ASN A 65 -1.90 -8.57 -18.73
N GLY A 66 -1.07 -7.84 -17.99
CA GLY A 66 -0.66 -8.17 -16.63
C GLY A 66 -1.78 -7.86 -15.64
N GLY A 67 -2.16 -8.86 -14.84
CA GLY A 67 -3.18 -8.68 -13.79
C GLY A 67 -2.86 -7.53 -12.83
N VAL A 68 -3.90 -7.00 -12.20
CA VAL A 68 -3.80 -5.91 -11.23
C VAL A 68 -3.26 -6.42 -9.89
N HIS A 69 -2.27 -5.74 -9.33
CA HIS A 69 -1.80 -5.98 -7.97
C HIS A 69 -2.02 -4.75 -7.09
N GLU A 70 -3.00 -4.82 -6.19
CA GLU A 70 -3.33 -3.76 -5.23
C GLU A 70 -2.69 -4.03 -3.87
N PHE A 71 -2.19 -2.97 -3.23
CA PHE A 71 -1.53 -3.06 -1.93
C PHE A 71 -1.77 -1.79 -1.10
N VAL A 72 -1.64 -1.95 0.22
CA VAL A 72 -1.67 -0.84 1.18
C VAL A 72 -0.25 -0.35 1.39
N VAL A 73 -0.05 0.96 1.32
CA VAL A 73 1.27 1.57 1.56
C VAL A 73 1.39 2.08 2.99
N GLY A 74 0.44 2.90 3.43
CA GLY A 74 0.60 3.59 4.71
C GLY A 74 1.84 4.51 4.69
N GLY A 75 2.49 4.68 5.84
CA GLY A 75 3.76 5.42 5.94
C GLY A 75 5.01 4.61 5.53
N TYR A 76 4.91 3.28 5.46
CA TYR A 76 6.04 2.40 5.14
C TYR A 76 5.52 1.09 4.56
N CYS A 77 6.05 0.69 3.41
CA CYS A 77 5.73 -0.59 2.78
C CYS A 77 6.95 -1.19 2.09
N VAL A 78 7.18 -2.49 2.29
CA VAL A 78 8.10 -3.29 1.48
C VAL A 78 7.30 -4.41 0.84
N LEU A 79 7.34 -4.51 -0.48
CA LEU A 79 6.63 -5.55 -1.21
C LEU A 79 7.50 -6.14 -2.32
N GLU A 80 7.42 -7.45 -2.48
CA GLU A 80 7.96 -8.14 -3.65
C GLU A 80 6.87 -8.17 -4.73
N VAL A 81 7.17 -7.61 -5.90
CA VAL A 81 6.29 -7.70 -7.06
C VAL A 81 6.37 -9.14 -7.58
N PRO A 82 5.25 -9.88 -7.69
CA PRO A 82 5.29 -11.25 -8.20
C PRO A 82 5.96 -11.31 -9.58
N LYS A 83 6.72 -12.39 -9.85
CA LYS A 83 7.53 -12.52 -11.09
C LYS A 83 6.69 -12.46 -12.38
N ASP A 84 5.44 -12.91 -12.31
CA ASP A 84 4.46 -12.89 -13.41
C ASP A 84 3.65 -11.58 -13.47
N LYS A 85 3.92 -10.65 -12.55
CA LYS A 85 3.27 -9.34 -12.47
C LYS A 85 4.27 -8.25 -12.80
N GLY A 86 3.77 -7.11 -13.23
CA GLY A 86 4.57 -5.96 -13.59
C GLY A 86 3.70 -4.95 -14.31
N GLY A 87 4.08 -3.68 -14.26
CA GLY A 87 3.23 -2.65 -14.84
C GLY A 87 3.48 -1.27 -14.28
N ALA A 88 2.59 -0.37 -14.70
CA ALA A 88 2.56 0.99 -14.19
C ALA A 88 2.32 0.99 -12.68
N LEU A 89 3.10 1.74 -11.94
CA LEU A 89 2.88 1.98 -10.51
C LEU A 89 2.00 3.22 -10.35
N MET A 90 0.86 3.04 -9.69
CA MET A 90 -0.04 4.13 -9.32
C MET A 90 -0.16 4.19 -7.80
N LEU A 91 -0.06 5.39 -7.24
CA LEU A 91 -0.31 5.67 -5.83
C LEU A 91 -1.48 6.63 -5.73
N ALA A 92 -2.35 6.43 -4.76
CA ALA A 92 -3.54 7.25 -4.56
C ALA A 92 -3.93 7.33 -3.09
N MET A 93 -4.69 8.37 -2.75
CA MET A 93 -5.47 8.40 -1.52
C MET A 93 -6.59 7.37 -1.62
N ASN A 94 -6.73 6.53 -0.61
CA ASN A 94 -7.85 5.62 -0.50
C ASN A 94 -9.11 6.41 -0.18
N ASN A 95 -10.06 6.46 -1.11
CA ASN A 95 -11.23 7.31 -0.98
C ASN A 95 -12.48 6.64 -1.54
N LEU A 96 -13.63 7.30 -1.35
CA LEU A 96 -14.92 6.89 -1.86
C LEU A 96 -14.92 6.79 -3.39
N THR A 97 -15.73 5.85 -3.89
CA THR A 97 -16.08 5.75 -5.31
C THR A 97 -17.59 5.96 -5.47
N PRO A 98 -18.06 7.05 -6.11
CA PRO A 98 -17.29 8.17 -6.68
C PRO A 98 -16.63 9.05 -5.60
N PRO A 99 -15.56 9.79 -5.94
CA PRO A 99 -14.85 10.65 -4.99
C PRO A 99 -15.69 11.87 -4.59
N VAL A 100 -15.36 12.44 -3.43
CA VAL A 100 -15.86 13.75 -3.00
C VAL A 100 -14.83 14.79 -3.44
N ASP A 101 -15.20 15.82 -4.21
CA ASP A 101 -14.26 16.73 -4.86
C ASP A 101 -13.61 17.78 -3.92
N ARG A 102 -13.33 17.45 -2.66
CA ARG A 102 -12.77 18.38 -1.67
C ARG A 102 -11.60 17.78 -0.90
N HIS A 103 -10.44 17.73 -1.55
CA HIS A 103 -9.18 17.31 -0.96
C HIS A 103 -8.19 18.46 -0.93
N SER A 104 -7.27 18.42 0.03
CA SER A 104 -6.17 19.38 0.15
C SER A 104 -4.93 18.72 0.76
N GLY A 105 -3.79 19.38 0.69
CA GLY A 105 -2.52 18.84 1.15
C GLY A 105 -1.90 17.82 0.20
N GLU A 106 -0.78 17.23 0.61
CA GLU A 106 -0.01 16.30 -0.21
C GLU A 106 0.79 15.35 0.68
N ILE A 107 1.08 14.16 0.14
CA ILE A 107 1.97 13.17 0.75
C ILE A 107 3.24 13.10 -0.08
N HIS A 108 4.38 13.19 0.58
CA HIS A 108 5.69 13.02 -0.04
C HIS A 108 6.07 11.56 0.02
N VAL A 109 6.44 10.99 -1.13
CA VAL A 109 6.75 9.57 -1.27
C VAL A 109 8.19 9.38 -1.73
N THR A 110 8.96 8.64 -0.94
CA THR A 110 10.29 8.16 -1.30
C THR A 110 10.21 6.68 -1.67
N MET A 111 10.87 6.30 -2.76
CA MET A 111 10.86 4.93 -3.27
C MET A 111 12.27 4.44 -3.55
N ALA A 112 12.55 3.20 -3.15
CA ALA A 112 13.76 2.47 -3.51
C ALA A 112 13.40 1.11 -4.13
N ARG A 113 14.22 0.67 -5.09
CA ARG A 113 14.11 -0.63 -5.74
C ARG A 113 15.29 -1.49 -5.37
N TYR A 114 15.03 -2.77 -5.11
CA TYR A 114 16.06 -3.76 -4.87
C TYR A 114 15.87 -4.93 -5.83
N ALA A 115 16.99 -5.51 -6.27
CA ALA A 115 16.96 -6.80 -6.93
C ALA A 115 16.41 -7.86 -5.96
N PRO A 116 15.71 -8.89 -6.45
CA PRO A 116 15.28 -9.98 -5.59
C PRO A 116 16.49 -10.60 -4.91
N PRO A 117 16.39 -11.01 -3.63
CA PRO A 117 17.48 -11.71 -2.96
C PRO A 117 17.87 -12.93 -3.79
N THR A 118 19.15 -13.04 -4.14
CA THR A 118 19.71 -14.13 -4.95
C THR A 118 19.78 -15.46 -4.19
N ALA A 119 19.47 -15.46 -2.89
CA ALA A 119 19.43 -16.64 -2.05
C ALA A 119 18.07 -16.73 -1.32
N PRO A 120 17.52 -17.95 -1.14
CA PRO A 120 16.39 -18.13 -0.23
C PRO A 120 16.81 -17.66 1.16
N HIS A 121 16.01 -16.78 1.77
CA HIS A 121 16.17 -16.48 3.19
C HIS A 121 16.10 -17.82 3.95
N PRO A 122 17.06 -18.12 4.87
CA PRO A 122 16.90 -19.26 5.74
C PRO A 122 15.56 -19.09 6.46
N ALA A 123 14.72 -20.12 6.39
CA ALA A 123 13.44 -20.12 7.07
C ALA A 123 13.68 -19.71 8.53
N LEU A 124 12.99 -18.66 8.99
CA LEU A 124 12.91 -18.37 10.41
C LEU A 124 12.31 -19.61 11.07
N HIS A 125 13.15 -20.44 11.69
CA HIS A 125 12.69 -21.50 12.56
C HIS A 125 11.96 -20.83 13.72
N VAL A 126 10.64 -20.76 13.62
CA VAL A 126 9.79 -20.51 14.78
C VAL A 126 10.01 -21.70 15.69
N ALA A 127 10.72 -21.49 16.81
CA ALA A 127 10.88 -22.51 17.82
C ALA A 127 9.47 -22.92 18.29
N GLU A 128 9.13 -24.20 18.12
CA GLU A 128 7.89 -24.71 18.68
C GLU A 128 7.91 -24.49 20.20
N PRO A 129 6.80 -24.02 20.81
CA PRO A 129 6.72 -23.92 22.26
C PRO A 129 6.93 -25.31 22.85
N GLY A 130 7.95 -25.43 23.71
CA GLY A 130 8.25 -26.67 24.42
C GLY A 130 7.05 -27.17 25.21
N PRO A 131 6.96 -28.49 25.47
CA PRO A 131 5.78 -29.08 26.11
C PRO A 131 5.53 -28.42 27.46
N ALA A 132 4.27 -28.01 27.68
CA ALA A 132 3.82 -27.49 28.96
C ALA A 132 4.02 -28.57 30.02
N THR A 133 4.87 -28.31 31.00
CA THR A 133 4.96 -29.09 32.23
C THR A 133 3.73 -28.75 33.07
N ASN A 134 2.83 -29.72 33.23
CA ASN A 134 1.79 -29.65 34.25
C ASN A 134 2.43 -29.99 35.59
N ASP A 135 2.54 -29.00 36.48
CA ASP A 135 2.71 -29.20 37.92
C ASP A 135 1.33 -29.31 38.59
#